data_AF-A0A2G5HXT6-F1
#
_entry.id   AF-A0A2G5HXT6-F1
#
_cell.length_a   1.000
_cell.length_b   1.000
_cell.length_c   1.000
_cell.angle_alpha   90.00
_cell.angle_beta   90.00
_cell.angle_gamma   90.00
#
_symmetry.space_group_name_H-M   'P 1'
#
loop_
_entity.id
_entity.type
_entity.pdbx_description
1 polymer ?
#
loop_
_entity_poly.entity_id
_entity_poly.type
_entity_poly.pdbx_seq_one_letter_code
_entity_poly.pdbx_strand_id
1 'polypeptide(L)'
;MHNVGVLSSMLSRIPPLLFSGWRHFGASAKWTYKSPSEHLRRLSAPSETGKWTVKDRVTLKKLRKSGKTDEEIASLLGRSVASVKWELPRTHRDPWTEEELCKLDALIAQKVSNRVMADALGRSVYSVSNAKSRRSRTASQGKRAGRPYARPKTVHRKWTEDESMKLLEMRRGGASIVEAANALGRSRHSTAQRERRGASGEKHLVMSLDEQRKMVEMRDSGMPWKDVHFQMPRWSQAALCLRYHRIKRDSFEATRTGELWSQEDLDELRRLVAEGVPFRDIAVRMGRSPSGVRRAYRYHIIKERYNSDQSRL
;
A
#
# COMPACT_ATOMS: atom_id res chain seq x y z
N MET A 1 -79.04 10.03 3.07
CA MET A 1 -79.03 9.76 4.52
C MET A 1 -77.64 9.22 4.87
N HIS A 2 -76.65 10.10 5.02
CA HIS A 2 -76.07 10.55 6.30
C HIS A 2 -75.51 9.42 7.17
N ASN A 3 -74.18 9.23 7.11
CA ASN A 3 -73.33 9.34 8.29
C ASN A 3 -71.84 9.39 7.90
N VAL A 4 -71.23 10.56 8.09
CA VAL A 4 -69.79 10.79 7.98
C VAL A 4 -69.26 10.84 9.42
N GLY A 5 -68.61 9.76 9.85
CA GLY A 5 -67.97 9.65 11.16
C GLY A 5 -66.54 10.20 11.12
N VAL A 6 -66.36 11.35 11.77
CA VAL A 6 -65.10 12.04 12.02
C VAL A 6 -64.33 11.29 13.12
N LEU A 7 -63.12 10.79 12.83
CA LEU A 7 -62.16 10.37 13.85
C LEU A 7 -61.09 11.45 14.00
N SER A 8 -61.29 12.27 15.03
CA SER A 8 -60.39 13.34 15.45
C SER A 8 -59.50 12.89 16.61
N SER A 9 -58.21 13.16 16.47
CA SER A 9 -57.24 13.54 17.50
C SER A 9 -57.14 12.70 18.79
N MET A 10 -56.14 11.83 18.85
CA MET A 10 -55.46 11.46 20.11
C MET A 10 -53.95 11.26 19.87
N LEU A 11 -53.21 12.35 19.73
CA LEU A 11 -51.75 12.37 19.87
C LEU A 11 -51.32 13.67 20.57
N SER A 12 -51.44 13.71 21.89
CA SER A 12 -50.68 14.64 22.72
C SER A 12 -50.64 14.15 24.16
N ARG A 13 -49.46 13.74 24.61
CA ARG A 13 -48.93 13.77 26.00
C ARG A 13 -47.73 12.82 26.11
N ILE A 14 -46.58 13.26 25.60
CA ILE A 14 -45.28 12.74 26.05
C ILE A 14 -44.77 13.75 27.09
N PRO A 15 -44.55 13.35 28.36
CA PRO A 15 -44.01 14.26 29.37
C PRO A 15 -42.53 14.57 29.12
N PRO A 16 -42.05 15.78 29.45
CA PRO A 16 -40.64 16.15 29.34
C PRO A 16 -39.84 15.46 30.46
N LEU A 17 -38.90 14.59 30.08
CA LEU A 17 -37.88 14.07 30.98
C LEU A 17 -36.89 15.19 31.31
N LEU A 18 -37.08 15.79 32.49
CA LEU A 18 -36.13 16.67 33.14
C LEU A 18 -34.89 15.86 33.55
N PHE A 19 -33.86 15.89 32.70
CA PHE A 19 -32.50 15.46 33.07
C PHE A 19 -31.90 16.48 34.04
N SER A 20 -32.10 16.23 35.33
CA SER A 20 -31.47 16.96 36.42
C SER A 20 -30.14 16.30 36.80
N GLY A 21 -29.09 17.12 36.87
CA GLY A 21 -28.02 16.96 37.86
C GLY A 21 -27.00 15.83 37.65
N TRP A 22 -26.14 15.95 36.64
CA TRP A 22 -24.82 15.30 36.70
C TRP A 22 -23.91 16.14 37.61
N ARG A 23 -23.84 15.74 38.88
CA ARG A 23 -22.87 16.26 39.85
C ARG A 23 -21.47 15.81 39.44
N HIS A 24 -20.58 16.78 39.28
CA HIS A 24 -19.13 16.57 39.25
C HIS A 24 -18.67 15.95 40.57
N PHE A 25 -18.33 14.66 40.55
CA PHE A 25 -17.42 14.08 41.54
C PHE A 25 -16.00 14.19 41.00
N GLY A 26 -15.28 15.18 41.51
CA GLY A 26 -13.84 15.24 41.46
C GLY A 26 -13.24 14.21 42.41
N ALA A 27 -12.41 13.31 41.87
CA ALA A 27 -11.26 12.69 42.51
C ALA A 27 -10.62 11.77 41.46
N SER A 28 -9.83 12.34 40.57
CA SER A 28 -8.96 11.58 39.66
C SER A 28 -7.82 10.97 40.47
N ALA A 29 -8.11 9.86 41.17
CA ALA A 29 -7.09 8.93 41.58
C ALA A 29 -6.51 8.34 40.29
N LYS A 30 -5.34 8.84 39.88
CA LYS A 30 -4.57 8.31 38.75
C LYS A 30 -4.13 6.88 39.08
N TRP A 31 -5.04 5.92 38.93
CA TRP A 31 -4.69 4.53 38.76
C TRP A 31 -4.05 4.40 37.39
N THR A 32 -2.74 4.65 37.32
CA THR A 32 -1.96 4.17 36.18
C THR A 32 -1.99 2.65 36.28
N TYR A 33 -2.96 2.05 35.61
CA TYR A 33 -2.95 0.63 35.29
C TYR A 33 -1.72 0.42 34.43
N LYS A 34 -0.58 0.17 35.06
CA LYS A 34 0.64 -0.24 34.38
C LYS A 34 0.27 -1.54 33.70
N SER A 35 0.09 -1.47 32.38
CA SER A 35 -0.27 -2.60 31.54
C SER A 35 0.60 -3.80 31.93
N PRO A 36 0.09 -5.04 31.97
CA PRO A 36 0.93 -6.23 32.16
C PRO A 36 2.15 -6.30 31.21
N SER A 37 2.10 -5.56 30.10
CA SER A 37 3.24 -5.37 29.18
C SER A 37 4.41 -4.53 29.74
N GLU A 38 4.18 -3.70 30.76
CA GLU A 38 5.22 -2.87 31.40
C GLU A 38 6.05 -3.67 32.42
N HIS A 39 5.45 -4.64 33.10
CA HIS A 39 6.18 -5.52 34.03
C HIS A 39 7.12 -6.48 33.29
N LEU A 40 6.76 -6.92 32.08
CA LEU A 40 7.62 -7.74 31.22
C LEU A 40 8.78 -6.95 30.58
N ARG A 41 8.70 -5.61 30.51
CA ARG A 41 9.82 -4.78 30.02
C ARG A 41 10.94 -4.59 31.05
N ARG A 42 10.65 -4.71 32.36
CA ARG A 42 11.65 -4.47 33.43
C ARG A 42 12.59 -5.64 33.71
N LEU A 43 12.29 -6.85 33.26
CA LEU A 43 13.18 -8.01 33.41
C LEU A 43 14.04 -8.28 32.17
N SER A 44 13.91 -7.47 31.13
CA SER A 44 14.82 -7.52 29.98
C SER A 44 15.92 -6.49 30.21
N ALA A 45 17.06 -6.94 30.74
CA ALA A 45 18.28 -6.14 30.73
C ALA A 45 18.47 -5.56 29.32
N PRO A 46 18.80 -4.26 29.17
CA PRO A 46 19.10 -3.69 27.87
C PRO A 46 20.37 -4.36 27.35
N SER A 47 20.24 -5.37 26.49
CA SER A 47 21.37 -5.88 25.72
C SER A 47 21.90 -4.69 24.91
N GLU A 48 23.12 -4.22 25.20
CA GLU A 48 23.70 -2.95 24.72
C GLU A 48 23.80 -2.80 23.19
N THR A 49 23.35 -3.77 22.38
CA THR A 49 23.38 -3.66 20.93
C THR A 49 22.07 -4.12 20.30
N GLY A 50 20.96 -3.40 20.48
CA GLY A 50 19.66 -3.74 19.88
C GLY A 50 19.63 -3.96 18.35
N LYS A 51 20.72 -3.68 17.64
CA LYS A 51 20.91 -4.02 16.22
C LYS A 51 21.73 -5.31 16.08
N TRP A 52 21.21 -6.26 15.32
CA TRP A 52 21.94 -7.45 14.92
C TRP A 52 23.14 -7.11 14.04
N THR A 53 24.34 -7.50 14.47
CA THR A 53 25.54 -7.33 13.68
C THR A 53 25.63 -8.38 12.56
N VAL A 54 26.46 -8.14 11.56
CA VAL A 54 26.73 -9.14 10.49
C VAL A 54 27.29 -10.43 11.11
N LYS A 55 28.16 -10.31 12.12
CA LYS A 55 28.74 -11.46 12.85
C LYS A 55 27.66 -12.26 13.58
N ASP A 56 26.74 -11.60 14.27
CA ASP A 56 25.62 -12.26 14.97
C ASP A 56 24.76 -13.06 13.99
N ARG A 57 24.47 -12.50 12.81
CA ARG A 57 23.68 -13.17 11.77
C ARG A 57 24.38 -14.40 11.19
N VAL A 58 25.70 -14.34 11.01
CA VAL A 58 26.49 -15.49 10.55
C VAL A 58 26.50 -16.60 11.61
N THR A 59 26.73 -16.24 12.88
CA THR A 59 26.72 -17.20 14.00
C THR A 59 25.33 -17.82 14.17
N LEU A 60 24.27 -17.01 14.13
CA LEU A 60 22.88 -17.45 14.15
C LEU A 60 22.59 -18.52 13.07
N LYS A 61 22.99 -18.27 11.81
CA LYS A 61 22.82 -19.23 10.71
C LYS A 61 23.62 -20.52 10.95
N LYS A 62 24.84 -20.43 11.47
CA LYS A 62 25.68 -21.59 11.78
C LYS A 62 25.08 -22.45 12.89
N LEU A 63 24.67 -21.83 14.01
CA LEU A 63 24.06 -22.51 15.14
C LEU A 63 22.73 -23.19 14.75
N ARG A 64 21.96 -22.55 13.87
CA ARG A 64 20.73 -23.15 13.35
C ARG A 64 20.99 -24.34 12.43
N LYS A 65 21.99 -24.26 11.54
CA LYS A 65 22.42 -25.40 10.71
C LYS A 65 22.93 -26.58 11.54
N SER A 66 23.50 -26.33 12.72
CA SER A 66 23.86 -27.39 13.67
C SER A 66 22.69 -27.93 14.49
N GLY A 67 21.45 -27.51 14.23
CA GLY A 67 20.25 -28.04 14.87
C GLY A 67 19.92 -27.46 16.25
N LYS A 68 20.56 -26.37 16.68
CA LYS A 68 20.27 -25.76 17.99
C LYS A 68 18.89 -25.12 18.04
N THR A 69 18.26 -25.21 19.21
CA THR A 69 16.94 -24.60 19.48
C THR A 69 17.03 -23.07 19.57
N ASP A 70 15.90 -22.37 19.44
CA ASP A 70 15.90 -20.90 19.54
C ASP A 70 16.34 -20.43 20.93
N GLU A 71 16.06 -21.23 21.97
CA GLU A 71 16.44 -21.00 23.37
C GLU A 71 17.95 -21.15 23.59
N GLU A 72 18.57 -22.19 23.04
CA GLU A 72 20.02 -22.39 23.09
C GLU A 72 20.75 -21.28 22.34
N ILE A 73 20.25 -20.90 21.16
CA ILE A 73 20.81 -19.83 20.34
C ILE A 73 20.70 -18.49 21.07
N ALA A 74 19.55 -18.20 21.67
CA ALA A 74 19.31 -17.00 22.45
C ALA A 74 20.30 -16.88 23.62
N SER A 75 20.49 -17.99 24.35
CA SER A 75 21.44 -18.06 25.47
C SER A 75 22.88 -17.85 25.02
N LEU A 76 23.29 -18.47 23.90
CA LEU A 76 24.65 -18.35 23.34
C LEU A 76 24.97 -16.95 22.81
N LEU A 77 23.98 -16.25 22.25
CA LEU A 77 24.16 -14.92 21.67
C LEU A 77 23.88 -13.79 22.67
N GLY A 78 23.45 -14.10 23.90
CA GLY A 78 23.03 -13.08 24.86
C GLY A 78 21.82 -12.27 24.36
N ARG A 79 20.89 -12.91 23.64
CA ARG A 79 19.71 -12.28 23.03
C ARG A 79 18.44 -12.89 23.61
N SER A 80 17.31 -12.20 23.47
CA SER A 80 16.01 -12.79 23.80
C SER A 80 15.59 -13.80 22.72
N VAL A 81 14.87 -14.85 23.12
CA VAL A 81 14.29 -15.86 22.21
C VAL A 81 13.42 -15.20 21.13
N ALA A 82 12.66 -14.17 21.51
CA ALA A 82 11.90 -13.38 20.55
C ALA A 82 12.80 -12.69 19.52
N SER A 83 13.91 -12.06 19.93
CA SER A 83 14.84 -11.40 19.01
C SER A 83 15.44 -12.39 18.01
N VAL A 84 15.84 -13.57 18.46
CA VAL A 84 16.32 -14.67 17.60
C VAL A 84 15.25 -15.08 16.59
N LYS A 85 14.01 -15.27 17.05
CA LYS A 85 12.86 -15.66 16.21
C LYS A 85 12.49 -14.63 15.16
N TRP A 86 12.63 -13.34 15.46
CA TRP A 86 12.30 -12.23 14.56
C TRP A 86 13.43 -11.87 13.59
N GLU A 87 14.69 -12.04 14.00
CA GLU A 87 15.83 -11.72 13.15
C GLU A 87 16.07 -12.78 12.09
N LEU A 88 15.81 -14.05 12.41
CA LEU A 88 15.76 -15.06 11.37
C LEU A 88 14.76 -14.56 10.33
N PRO A 89 15.18 -14.28 9.09
CA PRO A 89 14.26 -13.84 8.06
C PRO A 89 13.17 -14.89 8.04
N ARG A 90 11.94 -14.50 8.41
CA ARG A 90 10.77 -15.40 8.48
C ARG A 90 10.82 -16.22 7.20
N THR A 91 11.31 -17.46 7.27
CA THR A 91 11.95 -18.18 6.14
C THR A 91 11.30 -17.74 4.85
N HIS A 92 11.92 -16.73 4.23
CA HIS A 92 11.19 -15.82 3.35
C HIS A 92 11.13 -16.54 2.01
N ARG A 93 10.26 -17.55 1.94
CA ARG A 93 10.03 -18.39 0.77
C ARG A 93 11.35 -18.81 0.13
N ASP A 94 12.28 -19.41 0.91
CA ASP A 94 13.40 -20.09 0.25
C ASP A 94 12.78 -20.97 -0.83
N PRO A 95 13.11 -20.75 -2.11
CA PRO A 95 12.47 -21.45 -3.19
C PRO A 95 12.61 -22.94 -2.94
N TRP A 96 11.56 -23.69 -3.28
CA TRP A 96 11.60 -25.13 -3.16
C TRP A 96 12.67 -25.67 -4.11
N THR A 97 13.64 -26.40 -3.59
CA THR A 97 14.64 -27.06 -4.43
C THR A 97 14.00 -28.26 -5.12
N GLU A 98 14.56 -28.70 -6.25
CA GLU A 98 14.05 -29.88 -6.96
C GLU A 98 14.09 -31.15 -6.07
N GLU A 99 15.13 -31.28 -5.24
CA GLU A 99 15.25 -32.38 -4.27
C GLU A 99 14.11 -32.36 -3.23
N GLU A 100 13.80 -31.19 -2.67
CA GLU A 100 12.69 -31.03 -1.73
C GLU A 100 11.35 -31.32 -2.40
N LEU A 101 11.17 -30.91 -3.66
CA LEU A 101 9.95 -31.18 -4.42
C LEU A 101 9.80 -32.68 -4.72
N CYS A 102 10.87 -33.38 -5.07
CA CYS A 102 10.89 -34.82 -5.29
C CYS A 102 10.53 -35.58 -3.99
N LYS A 103 11.14 -35.19 -2.86
CA LYS A 103 10.78 -35.73 -1.54
C LYS A 103 9.31 -35.44 -1.18
N LEU A 104 8.82 -34.24 -1.47
CA LEU A 104 7.43 -33.87 -1.25
C LEU A 104 6.48 -34.76 -2.06
N ASP A 105 6.78 -35.06 -3.32
CA ASP A 105 5.96 -35.96 -4.15
C ASP A 105 5.90 -37.38 -3.58
N ALA A 106 7.04 -37.93 -3.16
CA ALA A 106 7.11 -39.25 -2.53
C ALA A 106 6.23 -39.31 -1.27
N LEU A 107 6.28 -38.27 -0.44
CA LEU A 107 5.44 -38.16 0.75
C LEU A 107 3.95 -37.99 0.39
N ILE A 108 3.62 -37.23 -0.67
CA ILE A 108 2.23 -37.11 -1.15
C ILE A 108 1.69 -38.47 -1.62
N ALA A 109 2.50 -39.27 -2.32
CA ALA A 109 2.13 -40.61 -2.78
C ALA A 109 1.85 -41.56 -1.60
N GLN A 110 2.62 -41.44 -0.52
CA GLN A 110 2.41 -42.16 0.74
C GLN A 110 1.20 -41.67 1.55
N LYS A 111 0.53 -40.60 1.12
CA LYS A 111 -0.63 -39.99 1.80
C LYS A 111 -0.37 -39.54 3.25
N VAL A 112 0.88 -39.18 3.59
CA VAL A 112 1.19 -38.64 4.92
C VAL A 112 0.51 -37.29 5.18
N SER A 113 0.34 -36.94 6.46
CA SER A 113 -0.23 -35.65 6.83
C SER A 113 0.75 -34.51 6.54
N ASN A 114 0.23 -33.30 6.31
CA ASN A 114 1.07 -32.12 6.03
C ASN A 114 2.04 -31.78 7.18
N ARG A 115 1.73 -32.21 8.42
CA ARG A 115 2.59 -32.00 9.59
C ARG A 115 3.84 -32.89 9.51
N VAL A 116 3.66 -34.18 9.25
CA VAL A 116 4.77 -35.12 9.06
C VAL A 116 5.64 -34.72 7.87
N MET A 117 5.02 -34.26 6.78
CA MET A 117 5.76 -33.70 5.63
C MET A 117 6.60 -32.48 5.99
N ALA A 118 6.04 -31.57 6.78
CA ALA A 118 6.71 -30.34 7.20
C ALA A 118 7.95 -30.64 8.05
N ASP A 119 7.80 -31.57 9.00
CA ASP A 119 8.90 -32.01 9.86
C ASP A 119 10.00 -32.71 9.04
N ALA A 120 9.63 -33.62 8.13
CA ALA A 120 10.58 -34.33 7.27
C ALA A 120 11.34 -33.40 6.30
N LEU A 121 10.72 -32.32 5.85
CA LEU A 121 11.32 -31.36 4.90
C LEU A 121 11.99 -30.17 5.58
N GLY A 122 11.89 -30.04 6.91
CA GLY A 122 12.37 -28.85 7.63
C GLY A 122 11.64 -27.57 7.18
N ARG A 123 10.39 -27.67 6.74
CA ARG A 123 9.56 -26.55 6.25
C ARG A 123 8.35 -26.34 7.14
N SER A 124 7.67 -25.20 7.02
CA SER A 124 6.41 -24.98 7.73
C SER A 124 5.24 -25.72 7.08
N VAL A 125 4.26 -26.15 7.88
CA VAL A 125 3.00 -26.79 7.41
C VAL A 125 2.31 -25.94 6.34
N TYR A 126 2.28 -24.61 6.52
CA TYR A 126 1.73 -23.68 5.54
C TYR A 126 2.51 -23.70 4.22
N SER A 127 3.85 -23.75 4.26
CA SER A 127 4.69 -23.84 3.06
C SER A 127 4.40 -25.12 2.28
N VAL A 128 4.35 -26.27 2.97
CA VAL A 128 4.01 -27.58 2.38
C VAL A 128 2.62 -27.54 1.74
N SER A 129 1.62 -27.02 2.44
CA SER A 129 0.24 -26.91 1.92
C SER A 129 0.17 -26.03 0.66
N ASN A 130 0.92 -24.92 0.63
CA ASN A 130 1.00 -24.05 -0.54
C ASN A 130 1.73 -24.72 -1.71
N ALA A 131 2.83 -25.44 -1.44
CA ALA A 131 3.58 -26.17 -2.44
C ALA A 131 2.74 -27.28 -3.07
N LYS A 132 2.05 -28.08 -2.24
CA LYS A 132 1.07 -29.09 -2.67
C LYS A 132 -0.04 -28.48 -3.53
N SER A 133 -0.61 -27.33 -3.12
CA SER A 133 -1.63 -26.62 -3.89
C SER A 133 -1.11 -26.07 -5.23
N ARG A 134 0.15 -25.63 -5.30
CA ARG A 134 0.77 -25.20 -6.56
C ARG A 134 1.04 -26.37 -7.47
N ARG A 135 1.56 -27.48 -6.93
CA ARG A 135 1.82 -28.71 -7.70
C ARG A 135 0.55 -29.35 -8.24
N SER A 136 -0.55 -29.36 -7.49
CA SER A 136 -1.83 -29.83 -8.01
C SER A 136 -2.35 -28.96 -9.17
N ARG A 137 -2.10 -27.63 -9.12
CA ARG A 137 -2.42 -26.72 -10.23
C ARG A 137 -1.51 -26.94 -11.44
N THR A 138 -0.20 -27.13 -11.27
CA THR A 138 0.71 -27.38 -12.39
C THR A 138 0.50 -28.77 -12.99
N ALA A 139 0.27 -29.82 -12.19
CA ALA A 139 -0.05 -31.16 -12.70
C ALA A 139 -1.37 -31.18 -13.49
N SER A 140 -2.38 -30.42 -13.04
CA SER A 140 -3.61 -30.23 -13.80
C SER A 140 -3.44 -29.32 -15.03
N GLN A 141 -2.45 -28.42 -15.04
CA GLN A 141 -2.06 -27.63 -16.22
C GLN A 141 -1.25 -28.46 -17.23
N GLY A 142 -0.39 -29.38 -16.81
CA GLY A 142 0.32 -30.32 -17.68
C GLY A 142 -0.63 -31.26 -18.41
N LYS A 143 -1.67 -31.76 -17.72
CA LYS A 143 -2.81 -32.46 -18.37
C LYS A 143 -3.62 -31.58 -19.32
N ARG A 144 -3.44 -30.26 -19.27
CA ARG A 144 -4.03 -29.28 -20.21
C ARG A 144 -3.07 -28.85 -21.32
N ALA A 145 -1.79 -29.24 -21.28
CA ALA A 145 -0.83 -28.91 -22.34
C ALA A 145 -1.17 -29.59 -23.69
N GLY A 146 -2.00 -30.64 -23.67
CA GLY A 146 -2.62 -31.22 -24.87
C GLY A 146 -4.11 -30.88 -25.07
N ARG A 147 -4.71 -30.01 -24.24
CA ARG A 147 -6.06 -29.51 -24.51
C ARG A 147 -5.93 -28.24 -25.37
N PRO A 148 -6.43 -28.20 -26.62
CA PRO A 148 -6.48 -26.98 -27.45
C PRO A 148 -7.32 -25.85 -26.83
N TYR A 149 -7.91 -26.06 -25.67
CA TYR A 149 -8.55 -25.03 -24.87
C TYR A 149 -7.53 -24.35 -23.96
N ALA A 150 -6.68 -23.50 -24.53
CA ALA A 150 -6.37 -22.26 -23.85
C ALA A 150 -7.73 -21.71 -23.41
N ARG A 151 -8.01 -21.61 -22.09
CA ARG A 151 -9.18 -20.85 -21.65
C ARG A 151 -9.07 -19.54 -22.41
N PRO A 152 -10.02 -19.20 -23.31
CA PRO A 152 -9.89 -17.99 -24.09
C PRO A 152 -9.60 -16.93 -23.07
N LYS A 153 -8.45 -16.25 -23.21
CA LYS A 153 -8.15 -15.10 -22.35
C LYS A 153 -9.43 -14.29 -22.44
N THR A 154 -10.20 -14.23 -21.35
CA THR A 154 -11.48 -13.55 -21.37
C THR A 154 -11.10 -12.14 -21.73
N VAL A 155 -11.29 -11.79 -23.01
CA VAL A 155 -10.83 -10.52 -23.55
C VAL A 155 -11.50 -9.52 -22.64
N HIS A 156 -10.70 -8.80 -21.85
CA HIS A 156 -11.25 -7.88 -20.88
C HIS A 156 -11.99 -6.83 -21.70
N ARG A 157 -13.31 -6.98 -21.82
CA ARG A 157 -14.15 -6.08 -22.59
C ARG A 157 -13.93 -4.70 -21.98
N LYS A 158 -13.40 -3.76 -22.77
CA LYS A 158 -13.19 -2.39 -22.29
C LYS A 158 -14.54 -1.81 -21.90
N TRP A 159 -14.60 -1.00 -20.86
CA TRP A 159 -15.81 -0.26 -20.53
C TRP A 159 -16.07 0.74 -21.64
N THR A 160 -17.27 0.73 -22.21
CA THR A 160 -17.70 1.78 -23.13
C THR A 160 -18.22 2.99 -22.34
N GLU A 161 -18.33 4.13 -23.01
CA GLU A 161 -18.90 5.34 -22.41
C GLU A 161 -20.39 5.13 -22.09
N ASP A 162 -21.12 4.42 -22.94
CA ASP A 162 -22.55 4.12 -22.70
C ASP A 162 -22.75 3.23 -21.47
N GLU A 163 -21.94 2.18 -21.30
CA GLU A 163 -21.99 1.32 -20.11
C GLU A 163 -21.68 2.12 -18.84
N SER A 164 -20.81 3.11 -18.97
CA SER A 164 -20.38 4.00 -17.90
C SER A 164 -21.47 4.97 -17.49
N MET A 165 -22.11 5.61 -18.46
CA MET A 165 -23.25 6.50 -18.24
C MET A 165 -24.44 5.73 -17.66
N LYS A 166 -24.75 4.55 -18.21
CA LYS A 166 -25.81 3.68 -17.69
C LYS A 166 -25.53 3.22 -16.26
N LEU A 167 -24.29 2.87 -15.92
CA LEU A 167 -23.91 2.58 -14.54
C LEU A 167 -24.18 3.77 -13.63
N LEU A 168 -23.81 4.99 -14.05
CA LEU A 168 -24.01 6.20 -13.25
C LEU A 168 -25.49 6.53 -13.05
N GLU A 169 -26.30 6.41 -14.09
CA GLU A 169 -27.76 6.57 -14.03
C GLU A 169 -28.41 5.58 -13.07
N MET A 170 -28.10 4.28 -13.20
CA MET A 170 -28.62 3.25 -12.30
C MET A 170 -28.26 3.52 -10.83
N ARG A 171 -27.02 3.98 -10.57
CA ARG A 171 -26.57 4.32 -9.21
C ARG A 171 -27.23 5.57 -8.67
N ARG A 172 -27.52 6.58 -9.50
CA ARG A 172 -28.34 7.74 -9.12
C ARG A 172 -29.78 7.34 -8.79
N GLY A 173 -30.32 6.36 -9.52
CA GLY A 173 -31.63 5.75 -9.24
C GLY A 173 -31.65 4.80 -8.03
N GLY A 174 -30.54 4.67 -7.29
CA GLY A 174 -30.46 3.82 -6.10
C GLY A 174 -30.29 2.32 -6.36
N ALA A 175 -30.17 1.89 -7.62
CA ALA A 175 -30.00 0.48 -7.96
C ALA A 175 -28.70 -0.06 -7.34
N SER A 176 -28.73 -1.28 -6.81
CA SER A 176 -27.57 -1.95 -6.24
C SER A 176 -26.51 -2.28 -7.30
N ILE A 177 -25.26 -2.49 -6.88
CA ILE A 177 -24.18 -2.89 -7.80
C ILE A 177 -24.43 -4.25 -8.45
N VAL A 178 -25.19 -5.13 -7.81
CA VAL A 178 -25.56 -6.44 -8.37
C VAL A 178 -26.54 -6.25 -9.52
N GLU A 179 -27.57 -5.44 -9.33
CA GLU A 179 -28.54 -5.10 -10.39
C GLU A 179 -27.86 -4.40 -11.56
N ALA A 180 -26.98 -3.43 -11.29
CA ALA A 180 -26.20 -2.77 -12.32
C ALA A 180 -25.27 -3.73 -13.08
N ALA A 181 -24.62 -4.67 -12.38
CA ALA A 181 -23.78 -5.68 -13.02
C ALA A 181 -24.58 -6.61 -13.95
N ASN A 182 -25.76 -7.06 -13.50
CA ASN A 182 -26.66 -7.88 -14.29
C ASN A 182 -27.18 -7.12 -15.53
N ALA A 183 -27.62 -5.86 -15.35
CA ALA A 183 -28.14 -5.02 -16.43
C ALA A 183 -27.09 -4.66 -17.50
N LEU A 184 -25.80 -4.66 -17.13
CA LEU A 184 -24.69 -4.39 -18.04
C LEU A 184 -24.05 -5.66 -18.63
N GLY A 185 -24.47 -6.85 -18.18
CA GLY A 185 -23.81 -8.11 -18.56
C GLY A 185 -22.34 -8.16 -18.14
N ARG A 186 -22.00 -7.57 -16.98
CA ARG A 186 -20.64 -7.49 -16.43
C ARG A 186 -20.55 -8.21 -15.09
N SER A 187 -19.34 -8.56 -14.66
CA SER A 187 -19.14 -9.14 -13.32
C SER A 187 -19.29 -8.08 -12.23
N ARG A 188 -19.87 -8.48 -11.08
CA ARG A 188 -20.01 -7.62 -9.88
C ARG A 188 -18.72 -6.89 -9.52
N HIS A 189 -17.58 -7.58 -9.59
CA HIS A 189 -16.27 -7.00 -9.27
C HIS A 189 -15.84 -5.92 -10.28
N SER A 190 -16.03 -6.17 -11.59
CA SER A 190 -15.72 -5.19 -12.64
C SER A 190 -16.57 -3.93 -12.49
N THR A 191 -17.88 -4.09 -12.24
CA THR A 191 -18.81 -2.98 -12.02
C THR A 191 -18.46 -2.17 -10.78
N ALA A 192 -18.19 -2.83 -9.64
CA ALA A 192 -17.74 -2.16 -8.42
C ALA A 192 -16.41 -1.42 -8.60
N GLN A 193 -15.46 -2.01 -9.34
CA GLN A 193 -14.18 -1.37 -9.62
C GLN A 193 -14.34 -0.16 -10.54
N ARG A 194 -15.27 -0.22 -11.51
CA ARG A 194 -15.59 0.92 -12.39
C ARG A 194 -16.24 2.06 -11.60
N GLU A 195 -17.23 1.76 -10.75
CA GLU A 195 -17.86 2.75 -9.87
C GLU A 195 -16.81 3.48 -9.02
N ARG A 196 -15.92 2.73 -8.34
CA ARG A 196 -14.84 3.31 -7.52
C ARG A 196 -13.87 4.18 -8.30
N ARG A 197 -13.69 3.92 -9.60
CA ARG A 197 -12.79 4.67 -10.48
C ARG A 197 -13.47 5.87 -11.14
N GLY A 198 -14.75 6.10 -10.87
CA GLY A 198 -15.58 7.02 -11.63
C GLY A 198 -16.15 6.30 -12.84
N ALA A 199 -17.48 6.25 -12.92
CA ALA A 199 -18.16 5.58 -14.01
C ALA A 199 -17.71 6.15 -15.36
N SER A 200 -17.56 7.48 -15.49
CA SER A 200 -17.12 8.21 -16.71
C SER A 200 -15.78 7.75 -17.30
N GLY A 201 -14.99 6.93 -16.61
CA GLY A 201 -13.70 6.49 -17.14
C GLY A 201 -12.69 7.59 -17.35
N GLU A 202 -12.97 8.79 -16.83
CA GLU A 202 -12.00 9.84 -16.64
C GLU A 202 -10.91 9.29 -15.73
N LYS A 203 -9.88 8.75 -16.39
CA LYS A 203 -8.66 8.22 -15.80
C LYS A 203 -8.09 9.31 -14.90
N HIS A 204 -8.39 9.26 -13.61
CA HIS A 204 -8.09 10.35 -12.70
C HIS A 204 -8.63 11.67 -13.25
N LEU A 205 -9.83 12.05 -12.84
CA LEU A 205 -10.18 13.47 -12.84
C LEU A 205 -8.95 14.25 -12.40
N VAL A 206 -8.41 15.06 -13.30
CA VAL A 206 -7.30 15.92 -12.98
C VAL A 206 -7.95 17.01 -12.15
N MET A 207 -7.60 17.07 -10.86
CA MET A 207 -8.11 18.11 -9.97
C MET A 207 -7.80 19.45 -10.61
N SER A 208 -8.84 20.25 -10.88
CA SER A 208 -8.65 21.57 -11.48
C SER A 208 -7.75 22.44 -10.59
N LEU A 209 -7.12 23.46 -11.17
CA LEU A 209 -6.28 24.37 -10.38
C LEU A 209 -7.08 25.08 -9.28
N ASP A 210 -8.35 25.38 -9.53
CA ASP A 210 -9.24 26.00 -8.53
C ASP A 210 -9.60 25.06 -7.39
N GLU A 211 -9.92 23.79 -7.70
CA GLU A 211 -10.12 22.77 -6.68
C GLU A 211 -8.84 22.56 -5.84
N GLN A 212 -7.67 22.58 -6.48
CA GLN A 212 -6.39 22.47 -5.79
C GLN A 212 -6.15 23.66 -4.85
N ARG A 213 -6.40 24.89 -5.31
CA ARG A 213 -6.29 26.11 -4.51
C ARG A 213 -7.21 26.05 -3.30
N LYS A 214 -8.50 25.73 -3.51
CA LYS A 214 -9.50 25.59 -2.45
C LYS A 214 -9.09 24.52 -1.42
N MET A 215 -8.58 23.37 -1.87
CA MET A 215 -8.09 22.31 -0.99
C MET A 215 -6.91 22.76 -0.13
N VAL A 216 -5.94 23.48 -0.72
CA VAL A 216 -4.75 23.99 0.01
C VAL A 216 -5.17 25.03 1.03
N GLU A 217 -6.01 25.99 0.63
CA GLU A 217 -6.53 27.03 1.51
C GLU A 217 -7.22 26.46 2.75
N MET A 218 -8.15 25.50 2.56
CA MET A 218 -8.84 24.86 3.69
C MET A 218 -7.88 24.11 4.61
N ARG A 219 -6.79 23.54 4.10
CA ARG A 219 -5.83 22.81 4.95
C ARG A 219 -4.86 23.72 5.66
N ASP A 220 -4.44 24.80 5.02
CA ASP A 220 -3.56 25.79 5.63
C ASP A 220 -4.29 26.60 6.71
N SER A 221 -5.62 26.70 6.65
CA SER A 221 -6.45 27.21 7.76
C SER A 221 -6.67 26.21 8.90
N GLY A 222 -6.08 25.01 8.83
CA GLY A 222 -6.13 24.00 9.89
C GLY A 222 -7.33 23.06 9.85
N MET A 223 -8.20 23.15 8.82
CA MET A 223 -9.39 22.29 8.72
C MET A 223 -8.99 20.80 8.62
N PRO A 224 -9.59 19.88 9.39
CA PRO A 224 -9.25 18.46 9.31
C PRO A 224 -9.68 17.86 7.97
N TRP A 225 -8.98 16.83 7.52
CA TRP A 225 -9.23 16.19 6.21
C TRP A 225 -10.67 15.71 5.99
N LYS A 226 -11.36 15.33 7.07
CA LYS A 226 -12.75 14.89 7.03
C LYS A 226 -13.68 16.01 6.55
N ASP A 227 -13.46 17.23 7.03
CA ASP A 227 -14.28 18.39 6.69
C ASP A 227 -13.92 18.92 5.30
N VAL A 228 -12.63 18.87 4.93
CA VAL A 228 -12.18 19.16 3.56
C VAL A 228 -12.83 18.20 2.54
N HIS A 229 -12.95 16.91 2.87
CA HIS A 229 -13.68 15.96 2.04
C HIS A 229 -15.18 16.31 1.98
N PHE A 230 -15.80 16.67 3.10
CA PHE A 230 -17.21 17.07 3.12
C PHE A 230 -17.47 18.25 2.17
N GLN A 231 -16.55 19.22 2.10
CA GLN A 231 -16.59 20.37 1.19
C GLN A 231 -16.21 20.04 -0.27
N MET A 232 -15.58 18.89 -0.51
CA MET A 232 -15.10 18.44 -1.82
C MET A 232 -15.48 16.97 -2.07
N PRO A 233 -16.78 16.62 -2.09
CA PRO A 233 -17.23 15.22 -2.08
C PRO A 233 -16.87 14.44 -3.35
N ARG A 234 -16.51 15.15 -4.43
CA ARG A 234 -16.00 14.55 -5.68
C ARG A 234 -14.68 13.80 -5.48
N TRP A 235 -13.92 14.13 -4.44
CA TRP A 235 -12.60 13.56 -4.17
C TRP A 235 -12.62 12.77 -2.87
N SER A 236 -12.01 11.58 -2.89
CA SER A 236 -11.84 10.84 -1.64
C SER A 236 -10.85 11.56 -0.71
N GLN A 237 -11.04 11.39 0.60
CA GLN A 237 -10.14 11.93 1.61
C GLN A 237 -8.67 11.56 1.35
N ALA A 238 -8.40 10.32 0.92
CA ALA A 238 -7.06 9.86 0.58
C ALA A 238 -6.50 10.58 -0.65
N ALA A 239 -7.32 10.82 -1.68
CA ALA A 239 -6.90 11.56 -2.87
C ALA A 239 -6.55 13.02 -2.54
N LEU A 240 -7.37 13.69 -1.73
CA LEU A 240 -7.11 15.05 -1.24
C LEU A 240 -5.80 15.10 -0.43
N CYS A 241 -5.61 14.16 0.50
CA CYS A 241 -4.39 14.08 1.31
C CYS A 241 -3.13 13.88 0.47
N LEU A 242 -3.14 12.89 -0.43
CA LEU A 242 -2.02 12.62 -1.33
C LEU A 242 -1.75 13.81 -2.26
N ARG A 243 -2.81 14.46 -2.77
CA ARG A 243 -2.67 15.61 -3.67
C ARG A 243 -2.10 16.83 -2.94
N TYR A 244 -2.55 17.13 -1.73
CA TYR A 244 -2.01 18.22 -0.93
C TYR A 244 -0.56 17.99 -0.55
N HIS A 245 -0.20 16.79 -0.09
CA HIS A 245 1.21 16.50 0.17
C HIS A 245 2.05 16.57 -1.10
N ARG A 246 1.49 16.18 -2.25
CA ARG A 246 2.14 16.41 -3.53
C ARG A 246 2.28 17.90 -3.82
N ILE A 247 1.26 18.74 -3.69
CA ILE A 247 1.36 20.19 -3.94
C ILE A 247 2.30 20.87 -2.95
N LYS A 248 2.24 20.54 -1.66
CA LYS A 248 3.17 21.05 -0.64
C LYS A 248 4.58 20.58 -0.93
N ARG A 249 4.76 19.31 -1.28
CA ARG A 249 6.05 18.82 -1.72
C ARG A 249 6.48 19.51 -3.00
N ASP A 250 5.62 19.73 -3.99
CA ASP A 250 5.92 20.33 -5.29
C ASP A 250 6.00 21.87 -5.24
N SER A 251 5.58 22.52 -4.13
CA SER A 251 5.78 23.96 -3.85
C SER A 251 7.03 24.18 -2.99
N PHE A 252 7.30 23.29 -2.03
CA PHE A 252 8.62 23.15 -1.43
C PHE A 252 9.65 22.52 -2.37
N GLU A 253 9.17 21.88 -3.43
CA GLU A 253 9.95 21.42 -4.57
C GLU A 253 9.69 22.31 -5.77
N ALA A 254 8.95 23.43 -5.70
CA ALA A 254 9.05 24.44 -6.77
C ALA A 254 10.46 25.06 -6.73
N THR A 255 11.10 25.04 -5.55
CA THR A 255 12.55 25.25 -5.40
C THR A 255 13.41 24.04 -5.81
N ARG A 256 12.85 22.82 -5.98
CA ARG A 256 13.59 21.57 -6.34
C ARG A 256 13.28 21.00 -7.74
N THR A 257 12.22 21.47 -8.38
CA THR A 257 11.66 21.19 -9.70
C THR A 257 11.16 22.49 -10.29
N GLY A 258 12.05 23.20 -10.98
CA GLY A 258 11.63 23.85 -12.21
C GLY A 258 11.24 25.32 -12.14
N GLU A 259 12.13 26.19 -11.68
CA GLU A 259 12.46 27.22 -12.67
C GLU A 259 13.00 26.47 -13.90
N LEU A 260 12.49 26.82 -15.08
CA LEU A 260 13.07 26.35 -16.32
C LEU A 260 14.58 26.59 -16.22
N TRP A 261 15.37 25.59 -16.61
CA TRP A 261 16.82 25.76 -16.66
C TRP A 261 17.10 26.96 -17.56
N SER A 262 17.48 28.07 -16.93
CA SER A 262 17.86 29.28 -17.65
C SER A 262 19.13 28.98 -18.44
N GLN A 263 19.44 29.83 -19.42
CA GLN A 263 20.70 29.67 -20.13
C GLN A 263 21.89 29.79 -19.16
N GLU A 264 21.80 30.71 -18.19
CA GLU A 264 22.77 30.89 -17.11
C GLU A 264 22.94 29.63 -16.25
N ASP A 265 21.83 28.97 -15.87
CA ASP A 265 21.87 27.71 -15.13
C ASP A 265 22.58 26.62 -15.95
N LEU A 266 22.30 26.55 -17.26
CA LEU A 266 22.93 25.57 -18.14
C LEU A 266 24.43 25.84 -18.32
N ASP A 267 24.83 27.11 -18.38
CA ASP A 267 26.24 27.51 -18.50
C ASP A 267 27.02 27.20 -17.22
N GLU A 268 26.45 27.52 -16.05
CA GLU A 268 27.04 27.16 -14.77
C GLU A 268 27.12 25.63 -14.59
N LEU A 269 26.10 24.89 -15.05
CA LEU A 269 26.14 23.43 -15.05
C LEU A 269 27.25 22.88 -15.96
N ARG A 270 27.44 23.45 -17.16
CA ARG A 270 28.53 23.06 -18.07
C ARG A 270 29.89 23.30 -17.42
N ARG A 271 30.08 24.48 -16.80
CA ARG A 271 31.32 24.86 -16.11
C ARG A 271 31.65 23.88 -14.98
N LEU A 272 30.69 23.63 -14.08
CA LEU A 272 30.89 22.74 -12.94
C LEU A 272 31.15 21.28 -13.34
N VAL A 273 30.53 20.80 -14.42
CA VAL A 273 30.81 19.46 -14.95
C VAL A 273 32.20 19.38 -15.60
N ALA A 274 32.63 20.42 -16.32
CA ALA A 274 33.97 20.48 -16.89
C ALA A 274 35.06 20.49 -15.80
N GLU A 275 34.78 21.07 -14.64
CA GLU A 275 35.63 21.05 -13.45
C GLU A 275 35.66 19.69 -12.72
N GLY A 276 34.86 18.71 -13.17
CA GLY A 276 34.80 17.39 -12.55
C GLY A 276 34.04 17.34 -11.22
N VAL A 277 33.26 18.38 -10.90
CA VAL A 277 32.48 18.43 -9.65
C VAL A 277 31.39 17.33 -9.67
N PRO A 278 31.27 16.50 -8.63
CA PRO A 278 30.24 15.46 -8.61
C PRO A 278 28.84 16.07 -8.55
N PHE A 279 27.87 15.47 -9.25
CA PHE A 279 26.50 16.00 -9.40
C PHE A 279 25.77 16.29 -8.08
N ARG A 280 26.16 15.62 -6.99
CA ARG A 280 25.59 15.89 -5.66
C ARG A 280 25.96 17.28 -5.17
N ASP A 281 27.19 17.70 -5.40
CA ASP A 281 27.71 18.97 -4.90
C ASP A 281 27.29 20.12 -5.82
N ILE A 282 27.23 19.85 -7.14
CA ILE A 282 26.57 20.75 -8.10
C ILE A 282 25.13 21.04 -7.66
N ALA A 283 24.37 20.02 -7.25
CA ALA A 283 22.99 20.19 -6.82
C ALA A 283 22.87 21.08 -5.58
N VAL A 284 23.77 20.93 -4.59
CA VAL A 284 23.81 21.80 -3.42
C VAL A 284 24.12 23.24 -3.83
N ARG A 285 25.13 23.45 -4.68
CA ARG A 285 25.57 24.77 -5.14
C ARG A 285 24.52 25.52 -5.93
N MET A 286 23.78 24.82 -6.79
CA MET A 286 22.72 25.41 -7.62
C MET A 286 21.35 25.45 -6.93
N GLY A 287 21.24 24.99 -5.67
CA GLY A 287 19.95 24.89 -4.98
C GLY A 287 18.96 23.92 -5.66
N ARG A 288 19.44 22.96 -6.46
CA ARG A 288 18.61 22.00 -7.22
C ARG A 288 18.68 20.59 -6.63
N SER A 289 17.86 19.66 -7.13
CA SER A 289 17.96 18.24 -6.76
C SER A 289 19.05 17.51 -7.57
N PRO A 290 19.79 16.53 -7.00
CA PRO A 290 20.78 15.73 -7.76
C PRO A 290 20.19 14.96 -8.95
N SER A 291 18.90 14.62 -8.88
CA SER A 291 18.18 14.02 -10.01
C SER A 291 17.82 15.06 -11.08
N GLY A 292 17.49 16.29 -10.69
CA GLY A 292 17.24 17.41 -11.60
C GLY A 292 18.50 17.81 -12.38
N VAL A 293 19.63 17.95 -11.70
CA VAL A 293 20.94 18.23 -12.31
C VAL A 293 21.32 17.15 -13.34
N ARG A 294 21.23 15.86 -12.97
CA ARG A 294 21.49 14.74 -13.89
C ARG A 294 20.57 14.75 -15.11
N ARG A 295 19.30 15.09 -14.90
CA ARG A 295 18.31 15.19 -15.98
C ARG A 295 18.66 16.34 -16.94
N ALA A 296 19.00 17.51 -16.41
CA ALA A 296 19.37 18.68 -17.21
C ALA A 296 20.64 18.43 -18.03
N TYR A 297 21.66 17.86 -17.41
CA TYR A 297 22.89 17.46 -18.08
C TYR A 297 22.62 16.51 -19.25
N ARG A 298 21.78 15.49 -19.03
CA ARG A 298 21.43 14.50 -20.05
C ARG A 298 20.63 15.11 -21.21
N TYR A 299 19.67 16.00 -20.93
CA TYR A 299 18.76 16.49 -21.97
C TYR A 299 19.26 17.71 -22.73
N HIS A 300 20.02 18.59 -22.09
CA HIS A 300 20.51 19.81 -22.73
C HIS A 300 21.93 19.58 -23.25
N ILE A 301 22.86 19.18 -22.37
CA ILE A 301 24.29 19.15 -22.73
C ILE A 301 24.64 17.96 -23.63
N ILE A 302 24.20 16.75 -23.30
CA ILE A 302 24.50 15.56 -24.14
C ILE A 302 23.76 15.65 -25.50
N LYS A 303 22.51 16.13 -25.48
CA LYS A 303 21.68 16.22 -26.69
C LYS A 303 22.21 17.28 -27.67
N GLU A 304 22.67 18.43 -27.16
CA GLU A 304 23.29 19.46 -28.00
C GLU A 304 24.53 18.94 -28.72
N ARG A 305 25.40 18.18 -28.03
CA ARG A 305 26.58 17.55 -28.65
C ARG A 305 26.20 16.59 -29.77
N TYR A 306 25.19 15.75 -29.53
CA TYR A 306 24.71 14.83 -30.55
C TYR A 306 24.16 15.57 -31.78
N ASN A 307 23.40 16.65 -31.56
CA ASN A 307 22.87 17.46 -32.65
C ASN A 307 23.96 18.21 -33.41
N SER A 308 24.99 18.74 -32.72
CA SER A 308 26.10 19.44 -33.37
C SER A 308 26.95 18.51 -34.24
N ASP A 309 27.13 17.27 -33.81
CA ASP A 309 27.90 16.26 -34.57
C ASP A 309 27.13 15.80 -35.82
N GLN A 310 25.81 15.69 -35.73
CA GLN A 310 24.94 15.36 -36.88
C GLN A 310 24.92 16.46 -37.96
N SER A 311 25.07 17.72 -37.59
CA SER A 311 25.10 18.84 -38.56
C SER A 311 26.44 19.04 -39.26
N ARG A 312 27.49 18.31 -38.86
CA ARG A 312 28.83 18.36 -39.47
C ARG A 312 29.09 17.26 -40.50
N LEU A 313 28.18 16.29 -40.61
CA LEU A 313 28.19 15.20 -41.59
C LEU A 313 27.33 15.57 -42.80
#